data_AF-A0A420Y6J2-F1
#
_entry.id   AF-A0A420Y6J2-F1
#
_cell.length_a   1.000
_cell.length_b   1.000
_cell.length_c   1.000
_cell.angle_alpha   90.00
_cell.angle_beta   90.00
_cell.angle_gamma   90.00
#
_symmetry.space_group_name_H-M   'P 1'
#
loop_
_entity.id
_entity.type
_entity.pdbx_description
1 polymer ?
#
loop_
_entity_poly.entity_id
_entity_poly.type
_entity_poly.pdbx_seq_one_letter_code
_entity_poly.pdbx_strand_id
1 'polypeptide(L)'
;MRLSLAYLGALCMIPSVFADADFSQVRLNQDVDMSRRAGLPAEKYFFESTFSMHYDGRFAAHALNYTEQTKALRDLVRSYLMTFQSLGIETWLMHGTLLGWWWNKQILPWDSDLDVQVTESSMFYLAAYYNMTYHRYRRIGGGRHYLLEVNPNYVVRDQSDMYNLIDARWIDTVSGLFIDITAVRYNLTHPQGEGMLGSKDGHEYRVCCILS
;
A
#
# COMPACT_ATOMS: atom_id res chain seq x y z
N MET A 1 -43.16 -37.39 -15.57
CA MET A 1 -42.92 -35.99 -15.18
C MET A 1 -41.52 -35.91 -14.58
N ARG A 2 -40.52 -35.44 -15.33
CA ARG A 2 -39.16 -35.16 -14.82
C ARG A 2 -38.88 -33.69 -15.13
N LEU A 3 -38.79 -32.87 -14.10
CA LEU A 3 -38.40 -31.47 -14.20
C LEU A 3 -36.89 -31.40 -14.00
N SER A 4 -36.16 -31.08 -15.07
CA SER A 4 -34.73 -30.77 -15.01
C SER A 4 -34.58 -29.30 -14.66
N LEU A 5 -34.04 -28.98 -13.48
CA LEU A 5 -33.59 -27.62 -13.16
C LEU A 5 -32.28 -27.34 -13.89
N ALA A 6 -32.29 -26.37 -14.81
CA ALA A 6 -31.08 -25.78 -15.35
C ALA A 6 -30.59 -24.68 -14.41
N TYR A 7 -29.44 -24.87 -13.78
CA TYR A 7 -28.73 -23.81 -13.06
C TYR A 7 -28.08 -22.89 -14.09
N LEU A 8 -28.66 -21.71 -14.32
CA LEU A 8 -27.94 -20.61 -14.95
C LEU A 8 -26.93 -20.08 -13.94
N GLY A 9 -25.65 -20.42 -14.12
CA GLY A 9 -24.56 -19.76 -13.41
C GLY A 9 -24.51 -18.30 -13.82
N ALA A 10 -24.95 -17.40 -12.94
CA ALA A 10 -24.71 -15.98 -13.10
C ALA A 10 -23.20 -15.74 -12.92
N LEU A 11 -22.50 -15.51 -14.02
CA LEU A 11 -21.12 -15.04 -14.00
C LEU A 11 -21.15 -13.61 -13.42
N CYS A 12 -20.84 -13.47 -12.13
CA CYS A 12 -20.66 -12.18 -11.50
C CYS A 12 -19.38 -11.57 -12.09
N MET A 13 -19.53 -10.82 -13.18
CA MET A 13 -18.46 -9.97 -13.70
C MET A 13 -18.25 -8.86 -12.66
N ILE A 14 -17.28 -9.04 -11.78
CA ILE A 14 -16.77 -7.95 -10.95
C ILE A 14 -16.14 -6.97 -11.94
N PRO A 15 -16.67 -5.74 -12.09
CA PRO A 15 -16.04 -4.76 -12.97
C PRO A 15 -14.68 -4.41 -12.37
N SER A 16 -13.61 -4.90 -12.98
CA SER A 16 -12.26 -4.41 -12.74
C SER A 16 -12.16 -3.02 -13.34
N VAL A 17 -12.49 -2.01 -12.54
CA VAL A 17 -12.13 -0.63 -12.84
C VAL A 17 -10.61 -0.55 -12.67
N PHE A 18 -9.87 -0.76 -13.77
CA PHE A 18 -8.46 -0.41 -13.86
C PHE A 18 -8.35 1.12 -13.97
N ALA A 19 -8.58 1.80 -12.85
CA ALA A 19 -8.17 3.19 -12.72
C ALA A 19 -6.67 3.15 -12.43
N ASP A 20 -5.86 3.21 -13.48
CA ASP A 20 -4.42 3.49 -13.36
C ASP A 20 -4.27 4.99 -13.04
N ALA A 21 -3.52 5.38 -12.00
CA ALA A 21 -3.35 6.79 -11.63
C ALA A 21 -2.17 7.41 -12.37
N ASP A 22 -2.36 7.70 -13.65
CA ASP A 22 -1.33 8.38 -14.42
C ASP A 22 -1.06 9.80 -13.87
N PHE A 23 0.17 10.29 -14.05
CA PHE A 23 0.59 11.62 -13.60
C PHE A 23 -0.38 12.71 -14.04
N SER A 24 -0.84 12.65 -15.29
CA SER A 24 -1.77 13.63 -15.85
C SER A 24 -3.11 13.73 -15.11
N GLN A 25 -3.53 12.65 -14.44
CA GLN A 25 -4.79 12.54 -13.72
C GLN A 25 -4.68 12.94 -12.25
N VAL A 26 -3.50 12.76 -11.63
CA VAL A 26 -3.29 13.01 -10.19
C VAL A 26 -2.44 14.24 -9.89
N ARG A 27 -1.86 14.90 -10.90
CA ARG A 27 -1.03 16.09 -10.69
C ARG A 27 -1.80 17.18 -9.95
N LEU A 28 -1.19 17.70 -8.88
CA LEU A 28 -1.73 18.82 -8.12
C LEU A 28 -0.95 20.09 -8.38
N ASN A 29 0.37 20.06 -8.13
CA ASN A 29 1.23 21.25 -8.11
C ASN A 29 2.55 21.07 -8.87
N GLN A 30 2.63 20.07 -9.75
CA GLN A 30 3.86 19.71 -10.46
C GLN A 30 3.62 19.63 -11.96
N ASP A 31 4.56 20.19 -12.73
CA ASP A 31 4.46 20.28 -14.20
C ASP A 31 5.15 19.10 -14.92
N VAL A 32 6.08 18.44 -14.26
CA VAL A 32 6.95 17.40 -14.84
C VAL A 32 6.80 16.09 -14.07
N ASP A 33 6.54 14.97 -14.73
CA ASP A 33 6.56 13.65 -14.09
C ASP A 33 8.00 13.24 -13.77
N MET A 34 8.30 12.99 -12.50
CA MET A 34 9.61 12.53 -12.04
C MET A 34 9.65 11.02 -11.81
N SER A 35 8.60 10.26 -12.17
CA SER A 35 8.55 8.81 -12.00
C SER A 35 9.51 8.08 -12.94
N ARG A 36 10.26 7.13 -12.38
CA ARG A 36 11.29 6.34 -13.06
C ARG A 36 10.66 5.23 -13.91
N ARG A 37 10.00 5.59 -15.02
CA ARG A 37 9.42 4.62 -15.96
C ARG A 37 10.43 4.06 -16.96
N ALA A 38 11.42 4.87 -17.35
CA ALA A 38 12.37 4.51 -18.39
C ALA A 38 13.21 3.26 -18.02
N GLY A 39 13.19 2.26 -18.91
CA GLY A 39 13.96 1.02 -18.74
C GLY A 39 13.33 0.01 -17.79
N LEU A 40 12.12 0.26 -17.28
CA LEU A 40 11.36 -0.70 -16.49
C LEU A 40 10.27 -1.37 -17.34
N PRO A 41 9.83 -2.58 -16.96
CA PRO A 41 8.78 -3.29 -17.68
C PRO A 41 7.43 -2.56 -17.60
N ALA A 42 6.57 -2.81 -18.58
CA ALA A 42 5.25 -2.18 -18.65
C ALA A 42 4.28 -2.71 -17.59
N GLU A 43 4.52 -3.92 -17.08
CA GLU A 43 3.73 -4.59 -16.05
C GLU A 43 4.02 -4.07 -14.63
N LYS A 44 5.12 -3.34 -14.42
CA LYS A 44 5.38 -2.71 -13.11
C LYS A 44 4.37 -1.59 -12.90
N TYR A 45 3.62 -1.66 -11.80
CA TYR A 45 2.55 -0.69 -11.53
C TYR A 45 3.08 0.58 -10.85
N PHE A 46 3.73 0.43 -9.70
CA PHE A 46 4.24 1.56 -8.93
C PHE A 46 5.60 2.01 -9.43
N PHE A 47 5.74 3.31 -9.72
CA PHE A 47 7.01 3.89 -10.16
C PHE A 47 7.53 4.90 -9.15
N GLU A 48 8.66 4.58 -8.54
CA GLU A 48 9.38 5.48 -7.66
C GLU A 48 9.96 6.66 -8.45
N SER A 49 10.33 7.73 -7.75
CA SER A 49 10.97 8.88 -8.37
C SER A 49 12.35 8.55 -8.95
N THR A 50 12.79 9.35 -9.91
CA THR A 50 14.12 9.27 -10.51
C THR A 50 15.26 9.61 -9.54
N PHE A 51 14.99 10.30 -8.44
CA PHE A 51 15.99 10.75 -7.47
C PHE A 51 15.99 9.96 -6.16
N SER A 52 14.93 9.21 -5.83
CA SER A 52 14.83 8.40 -4.62
C SER A 52 13.78 7.30 -4.76
N MET A 53 14.07 6.12 -4.20
CA MET A 53 13.16 4.97 -4.19
C MET A 53 12.00 5.12 -3.18
N HIS A 54 12.04 6.11 -2.30
CA HIS A 54 11.03 6.31 -1.24
C HIS A 54 10.10 7.51 -1.52
N TYR A 55 10.12 8.00 -2.76
CA TYR A 55 9.29 9.12 -3.21
C TYR A 55 8.52 8.72 -4.46
N ASP A 56 7.28 9.18 -4.55
CA ASP A 56 6.44 9.08 -5.73
C ASP A 56 6.73 10.28 -6.65
N GLY A 57 7.25 9.99 -7.84
CA GLY A 57 7.64 11.01 -8.81
C GLY A 57 6.49 11.85 -9.36
N ARG A 58 5.23 11.42 -9.17
CA ARG A 58 4.04 12.18 -9.55
C ARG A 58 3.77 13.36 -8.63
N PHE A 59 4.26 13.28 -7.38
CA PHE A 59 4.00 14.27 -6.33
C PHE A 59 5.26 14.97 -5.82
N ALA A 60 6.45 14.45 -6.13
CA ALA A 60 7.72 15.02 -5.67
C ALA A 60 8.66 15.37 -6.83
N ALA A 61 9.24 16.57 -6.75
CA ALA A 61 10.27 17.05 -7.67
C ALA A 61 11.70 16.88 -7.12
N HIS A 62 11.85 16.77 -5.80
CA HIS A 62 13.12 16.61 -5.10
C HIS A 62 12.91 15.94 -3.73
N ALA A 63 13.97 15.37 -3.18
CA ALA A 63 13.94 14.83 -1.83
C ALA A 63 13.94 15.97 -0.79
N LEU A 64 13.13 15.82 0.26
CA LEU A 64 13.14 16.74 1.40
C LEU A 64 14.45 16.63 2.19
N ASN A 65 14.82 17.69 2.90
CA ASN A 65 15.89 17.57 3.89
C ASN A 65 15.45 16.69 5.07
N TYR A 66 16.43 16.23 5.84
CA TYR A 66 16.23 15.30 6.95
C TYR A 66 15.12 15.71 7.95
N THR A 67 15.09 16.98 8.36
CA THR A 67 14.09 17.46 9.34
C THR A 67 12.68 17.48 8.76
N GLU A 68 12.55 17.93 7.51
CA GLU A 68 11.26 17.96 6.82
C GLU A 68 10.76 16.55 6.51
N GLN A 69 11.64 15.66 6.03
CA GLN A 69 11.33 14.25 5.78
C GLN A 69 10.85 13.58 7.07
N THR A 70 11.61 13.71 8.16
CA THR A 70 11.23 13.12 9.47
C THR A 70 9.85 13.62 9.93
N LYS A 71 9.55 14.91 9.75
CA LYS A 71 8.25 15.47 10.09
C LYS A 71 7.14 14.92 9.19
N ALA A 72 7.39 14.81 7.90
CA ALA A 72 6.45 14.28 6.93
C ALA A 72 6.15 12.80 7.19
N LEU A 73 7.17 11.95 7.44
CA LEU A 73 6.98 10.54 7.79
C LEU A 73 6.15 10.36 9.07
N ARG A 74 6.38 11.20 10.10
CA ARG A 74 5.56 11.17 11.33
C ARG A 74 4.10 11.52 11.07
N ASP A 75 3.84 12.53 10.24
CA ASP A 75 2.48 12.92 9.87
C ASP A 75 1.82 11.85 8.98
N LEU A 76 2.60 11.22 8.10
CA LEU A 76 2.20 10.12 7.22
C LEU A 76 1.73 8.90 8.04
N VAL A 77 2.54 8.37 8.97
CA VAL A 77 2.12 7.27 9.87
C VAL A 77 0.87 7.62 10.67
N ARG A 78 0.79 8.83 11.23
CA ARG A 78 -0.38 9.24 12.02
C ARG A 78 -1.65 9.30 11.16
N SER A 79 -1.56 9.89 9.97
CA SER A 79 -2.69 9.98 9.05
C SER A 79 -3.18 8.61 8.61
N TYR A 80 -2.24 7.69 8.35
CA TYR A 80 -2.52 6.31 8.00
C TYR A 80 -3.25 5.58 9.14
N LEU A 81 -2.65 5.53 10.33
CA LEU A 81 -3.20 4.80 11.47
C LEU A 81 -4.57 5.34 11.88
N MET A 82 -4.76 6.67 11.89
CA MET A 82 -6.07 7.26 12.21
C MET A 82 -7.12 6.93 11.15
N THR A 83 -6.75 6.95 9.87
CA THR A 83 -7.66 6.59 8.79
C THR A 83 -8.05 5.12 8.88
N PHE A 84 -7.08 4.21 8.98
CA PHE A 84 -7.32 2.78 9.02
C PHE A 84 -8.12 2.37 10.26
N GLN A 85 -7.87 3.01 11.41
CA GLN A 85 -8.71 2.88 12.59
C GLN A 85 -10.16 3.32 12.32
N SER A 86 -10.37 4.46 11.66
CA SER A 86 -11.72 4.95 11.34
C SER A 86 -12.48 4.06 10.33
N LEU A 87 -11.74 3.37 9.46
CA LEU A 87 -12.29 2.39 8.51
C LEU A 87 -12.54 1.03 9.15
N GLY A 88 -12.10 0.80 10.39
CA GLY A 88 -12.18 -0.49 11.06
C GLY A 88 -11.24 -1.55 10.48
N ILE A 89 -10.13 -1.12 9.86
CA ILE A 89 -9.16 -1.99 9.21
C ILE A 89 -8.01 -2.26 10.15
N GLU A 90 -7.75 -3.54 10.40
CA GLU A 90 -6.60 -4.00 11.14
C GLU A 90 -5.33 -3.94 10.30
N THR A 91 -4.24 -3.44 10.90
CA THR A 91 -2.95 -3.23 10.25
C THR A 91 -1.80 -3.34 11.24
N TRP A 92 -0.63 -3.72 10.74
CA TRP A 92 0.59 -3.97 11.52
C TRP A 92 1.75 -3.16 10.95
N LEU A 93 2.59 -2.61 11.82
CA LEU A 93 3.86 -2.02 11.39
C LEU A 93 4.84 -3.13 11.04
N MET A 94 5.67 -2.91 10.02
CA MET A 94 6.64 -3.91 9.54
C MET A 94 8.07 -3.36 9.45
N HIS A 95 9.03 -4.25 9.26
CA HIS A 95 10.45 -3.95 9.01
C HIS A 95 11.05 -2.89 9.97
N GLY A 96 11.72 -1.88 9.42
CA GLY A 96 12.32 -0.77 10.19
C GLY A 96 11.29 0.03 10.97
N THR A 97 10.07 0.15 10.43
CA THR A 97 8.96 0.86 11.08
C THR A 97 8.56 0.19 12.39
N LEU A 98 8.44 -1.14 12.40
CA LEU A 98 8.16 -1.91 13.62
C LEU A 98 9.31 -1.81 14.62
N LEU A 99 10.54 -1.92 14.15
CA LEU A 99 11.74 -1.90 15.00
C LEU A 99 11.91 -0.56 15.73
N GLY A 100 11.74 0.55 15.02
CA GLY A 100 11.78 1.88 15.62
C GLY A 100 10.67 2.07 16.67
N TRP A 101 9.45 1.58 16.38
CA TRP A 101 8.36 1.62 17.34
C TRP A 101 8.66 0.77 18.58
N TRP A 102 9.23 -0.41 18.41
CA TRP A 102 9.59 -1.31 19.50
C TRP A 102 10.58 -0.67 20.46
N TRP A 103 11.67 -0.09 19.95
CA TRP A 103 12.72 0.48 20.79
C TRP A 103 12.34 1.78 21.47
N ASN A 104 11.78 2.75 20.74
CA ASN A 104 11.59 4.10 21.27
C ASN A 104 10.28 4.77 20.83
N LYS A 105 9.32 4.01 20.28
CA LYS A 105 8.05 4.56 19.75
C LYS A 105 8.28 5.65 18.70
N GLN A 106 9.35 5.50 17.90
CA GLN A 106 9.81 6.49 16.93
C GLN A 106 10.18 5.81 15.61
N ILE A 107 10.21 6.58 14.53
CA ILE A 107 10.85 6.14 13.28
C ILE A 107 12.37 6.16 13.49
N LEU A 108 13.09 5.18 12.94
CA LEU A 108 14.55 5.15 13.07
C LEU A 108 15.16 6.42 12.45
N PRO A 109 16.20 7.04 13.05
CA PRO A 109 16.78 8.28 12.54
C PRO A 109 17.40 8.19 11.14
N TRP A 110 17.60 6.98 10.61
CA TRP A 110 18.14 6.74 9.28
C TRP A 110 17.11 6.10 8.33
N ASP A 111 15.88 5.83 8.80
CA ASP A 111 14.80 5.32 7.96
C ASP A 111 14.26 6.42 7.04
N SER A 112 13.94 6.04 5.81
CA SER A 112 13.33 6.92 4.81
C SER A 112 12.03 6.39 4.21
N ASP A 113 11.67 5.15 4.52
CA ASP A 113 10.43 4.46 4.16
C ASP A 113 9.62 4.05 5.38
N LEU A 114 8.40 3.62 5.10
CA LEU A 114 7.46 3.09 6.07
C LEU A 114 6.74 1.90 5.45
N ASP A 115 6.67 0.82 6.20
CA ASP A 115 6.06 -0.43 5.74
C ASP A 115 5.01 -0.90 6.73
N VAL A 116 3.88 -1.33 6.18
CA VAL A 116 2.77 -1.87 6.94
C VAL A 116 2.16 -3.06 6.24
N GLN A 117 1.51 -3.90 7.02
CA GLN A 117 0.75 -5.04 6.51
C GLN A 117 -0.72 -4.93 6.87
N VAL A 118 -1.55 -5.53 6.03
CA VAL A 118 -2.98 -5.76 6.27
C VAL A 118 -3.34 -7.20 5.92
N THR A 119 -4.51 -7.66 6.36
CA THR A 119 -5.02 -8.96 5.93
C THR A 119 -5.44 -8.93 4.46
N GLU A 120 -5.45 -10.09 3.81
CA GLU A 120 -5.96 -10.24 2.44
C GLU A 120 -7.38 -9.67 2.28
N SER A 121 -8.30 -10.01 3.19
CA SER A 121 -9.68 -9.54 3.14
C SER A 121 -9.78 -8.01 3.23
N SER A 122 -8.96 -7.38 4.08
CA SER A 122 -8.85 -5.93 4.16
C SER A 122 -8.35 -5.31 2.86
N MET A 123 -7.36 -5.93 2.19
CA MET A 123 -6.88 -5.46 0.88
C MET A 123 -7.99 -5.53 -0.18
N PHE A 124 -8.76 -6.61 -0.25
CA PHE A 124 -9.93 -6.70 -1.15
C PHE A 124 -10.97 -5.61 -0.84
N TYR A 125 -11.23 -5.34 0.43
CA TYR A 125 -12.15 -4.28 0.85
C TYR A 125 -11.64 -2.88 0.43
N LEU A 126 -10.36 -2.59 0.64
CA LEU A 126 -9.74 -1.34 0.21
C LEU A 126 -9.82 -1.18 -1.32
N ALA A 127 -9.47 -2.24 -2.07
CA ALA A 127 -9.54 -2.22 -3.54
C ALA A 127 -10.94 -1.92 -4.06
N ALA A 128 -11.97 -2.51 -3.43
CA ALA A 128 -13.36 -2.38 -3.88
C ALA A 128 -13.99 -1.02 -3.56
N TYR A 129 -13.62 -0.40 -2.42
CA TYR A 129 -14.36 0.76 -1.89
C TYR A 129 -13.51 2.03 -1.72
N TYR A 130 -12.19 1.91 -1.61
CA TYR A 130 -11.29 3.01 -1.26
C TYR A 130 -10.09 3.15 -2.21
N ASN A 131 -10.05 2.43 -3.32
CA ASN A 131 -9.03 2.67 -4.33
C ASN A 131 -9.18 4.08 -4.91
N MET A 132 -8.06 4.80 -5.04
CA MET A 132 -7.99 6.18 -5.53
C MET A 132 -8.77 7.21 -4.70
N THR A 133 -8.95 6.99 -3.39
CA THR A 133 -9.60 7.96 -2.51
C THR A 133 -8.62 8.90 -1.83
N TYR A 134 -9.00 10.17 -1.74
CA TYR A 134 -8.24 11.19 -1.01
C TYR A 134 -8.75 11.33 0.43
N HIS A 135 -7.84 11.29 1.38
CA HIS A 135 -8.12 11.42 2.80
C HIS A 135 -7.44 12.67 3.36
N ARG A 136 -8.21 13.50 4.05
CA ARG A 136 -7.71 14.75 4.61
C ARG A 136 -7.36 14.56 6.08
N TYR A 137 -6.08 14.76 6.40
CA TYR A 137 -5.62 14.83 7.78
C TYR A 137 -5.46 16.30 8.21
N ARG A 138 -6.15 16.70 9.28
CA ARG A 138 -6.10 18.08 9.78
C ARG A 138 -5.06 18.22 10.88
N ARG A 139 -4.26 19.29 10.81
CA ARG A 139 -3.27 19.65 11.82
C ARG A 139 -3.39 21.15 12.15
N ILE A 140 -2.90 21.53 13.33
CA ILE A 140 -2.68 22.93 13.66
C ILE A 140 -1.69 23.53 12.65
N GLY A 141 -2.13 24.54 11.90
CA GLY A 141 -1.35 25.19 10.84
C GLY A 141 -1.61 24.67 9.41
N GLY A 142 -2.56 23.75 9.20
CA GLY A 142 -2.96 23.30 7.85
C GLY A 142 -3.38 21.83 7.81
N GLY A 143 -4.01 21.41 6.71
CA GLY A 143 -4.31 20.00 6.45
C GLY A 143 -3.48 19.46 5.30
N ARG A 144 -3.22 18.15 5.31
CA ARG A 144 -2.61 17.43 4.18
C ARG A 144 -3.62 16.46 3.58
N HIS A 145 -3.47 16.21 2.28
CA HIS A 145 -4.23 15.20 1.56
C HIS A 145 -3.31 14.00 1.32
N TYR A 146 -3.87 12.83 1.55
CA TYR A 146 -3.20 11.56 1.32
C TYR A 146 -4.04 10.75 0.35
N LEU A 147 -3.40 10.12 -0.61
CA LEU A 147 -4.03 9.24 -1.59
C LEU A 147 -3.84 7.80 -1.15
N LEU A 148 -4.93 7.03 -1.07
CA LEU A 148 -4.86 5.59 -1.04
C LEU A 148 -4.96 5.05 -2.46
N GLU A 149 -3.94 4.30 -2.89
CA GLU A 149 -3.87 3.71 -4.22
C GLU A 149 -3.56 2.22 -4.12
N VAL A 150 -4.37 1.39 -4.78
CA VAL A 150 -4.24 -0.07 -4.75
C VAL A 150 -3.73 -0.56 -6.11
N ASN A 151 -2.65 -1.34 -6.10
CA ASN A 151 -2.10 -1.98 -7.28
C ASN A 151 -3.05 -3.08 -7.77
N PRO A 152 -3.54 -3.06 -9.02
CA PRO A 152 -4.44 -4.09 -9.55
C PRO A 152 -3.90 -5.53 -9.44
N ASN A 153 -2.58 -5.70 -9.36
CA ASN A 153 -1.92 -6.99 -9.17
C ASN A 153 -2.02 -7.52 -7.73
N TYR A 154 -2.75 -6.86 -6.82
CA TYR A 154 -2.96 -7.31 -5.44
C TYR A 154 -3.61 -8.72 -5.32
N VAL A 155 -4.22 -9.19 -6.40
CA VAL A 155 -4.82 -10.54 -6.50
C VAL A 155 -3.79 -11.66 -6.68
N VAL A 156 -2.58 -11.35 -7.14
CA VAL A 156 -1.48 -12.31 -7.25
C VAL A 156 -1.04 -12.68 -5.84
N ARG A 157 -0.93 -13.98 -5.54
CA ARG A 157 -0.63 -14.46 -4.18
C ARG A 157 0.81 -14.92 -4.00
N ASP A 158 1.42 -15.39 -5.08
CA ASP A 158 2.77 -15.94 -5.07
C ASP A 158 3.82 -14.86 -5.37
N GLN A 159 5.09 -15.27 -5.35
CA GLN A 159 6.25 -14.40 -5.58
C GLN A 159 6.69 -14.37 -7.05
N SER A 160 5.83 -14.83 -7.98
CA SER A 160 6.20 -14.87 -9.41
C SER A 160 6.29 -13.49 -10.04
N ASP A 161 5.54 -12.51 -9.51
CA ASP A 161 5.58 -11.13 -9.95
C ASP A 161 6.55 -10.30 -9.08
N MET A 162 7.81 -10.30 -9.50
CA MET A 162 8.88 -9.56 -8.81
C MET A 162 8.75 -8.03 -8.96
N TYR A 163 7.88 -7.53 -9.84
CA TYR A 163 7.69 -6.10 -10.07
C TYR A 163 6.53 -5.51 -9.28
N ASN A 164 5.62 -6.34 -8.77
CA ASN A 164 4.42 -5.93 -8.03
C ASN A 164 4.32 -6.59 -6.65
N LEU A 165 5.41 -6.50 -5.88
CA LEU A 165 5.46 -6.96 -4.49
C LEU A 165 4.56 -6.13 -3.56
N ILE A 166 4.41 -4.84 -3.85
CA ILE A 166 3.58 -3.91 -3.07
C ILE A 166 2.15 -3.91 -3.60
N ASP A 167 1.20 -4.15 -2.69
CA ASP A 167 -0.22 -4.29 -3.01
C ASP A 167 -0.96 -2.95 -2.98
N ALA A 168 -0.55 -2.01 -2.14
CA ALA A 168 -1.10 -0.65 -2.12
C ALA A 168 -0.10 0.38 -1.55
N ARG A 169 -0.38 1.67 -1.78
CA ARG A 169 0.36 2.78 -1.19
C ARG A 169 -0.55 3.81 -0.54
N TRP A 170 -0.08 4.35 0.59
CA TRP A 170 -0.64 5.55 1.20
C TRP A 170 0.32 6.72 0.98
N ILE A 171 -0.06 7.67 0.13
CA ILE A 171 0.85 8.65 -0.46
C ILE A 171 0.53 10.07 0.03
N ASP A 172 1.52 10.80 0.55
CA ASP A 172 1.40 12.24 0.80
C ASP A 172 1.51 13.00 -0.52
N THR A 173 0.41 13.61 -0.95
CA THR A 173 0.31 14.23 -2.28
C THR A 173 1.07 15.56 -2.38
N VAL A 174 1.69 16.02 -1.28
CA VAL A 174 2.49 17.25 -1.24
C VAL A 174 3.99 16.95 -1.19
N SER A 175 4.41 15.92 -0.44
CA SER A 175 5.83 15.55 -0.34
C SER A 175 6.24 14.41 -1.26
N GLY A 176 5.27 13.61 -1.74
CA GLY A 176 5.48 12.36 -2.47
C GLY A 176 6.02 11.20 -1.63
N LEU A 177 6.22 11.36 -0.32
CA LEU A 177 6.52 10.22 0.55
C LEU A 177 5.29 9.31 0.66
N PHE A 178 5.52 8.01 0.81
CA PHE A 178 4.44 7.03 0.91
C PHE A 178 4.75 5.93 1.94
N ILE A 179 3.70 5.21 2.31
CA ILE A 179 3.78 3.95 3.06
C ILE A 179 3.48 2.83 2.07
N ASP A 180 4.35 1.83 2.02
CA ASP A 180 4.10 0.60 1.28
C ASP A 180 3.24 -0.35 2.12
N ILE A 181 2.16 -0.85 1.51
CA ILE A 181 1.18 -1.73 2.14
C ILE A 181 1.22 -3.08 1.43
N THR A 182 1.52 -4.15 2.18
CA THR A 182 1.49 -5.52 1.67
C THR A 182 0.38 -6.33 2.34
N ALA A 183 -0.28 -7.20 1.56
CA ALA A 183 -1.29 -8.09 2.10
C ALA A 183 -0.64 -9.40 2.58
N VAL A 184 -1.02 -9.80 3.79
CA VAL A 184 -0.66 -11.08 4.38
C VAL A 184 -1.80 -12.07 4.16
N ARG A 185 -1.46 -13.28 3.70
CA ARG A 185 -2.42 -14.29 3.26
C ARG A 185 -2.08 -15.65 3.88
N TYR A 186 -3.09 -16.49 4.09
CA TYR A 186 -2.84 -17.89 4.46
C TYR A 186 -2.11 -18.64 3.35
N ASN A 187 -1.04 -19.33 3.73
CA ASN A 187 -0.30 -20.25 2.88
C ASN A 187 -0.68 -21.70 3.24
N LEU A 188 -1.70 -22.21 2.56
CA LEU A 188 -2.27 -23.54 2.83
C LEU A 188 -1.34 -24.70 2.43
N THR A 189 -0.35 -24.43 1.59
CA THR A 189 0.61 -25.42 1.07
C THR A 189 1.97 -25.35 1.79
N HIS A 190 2.08 -24.54 2.85
CA HIS A 190 3.34 -24.32 3.53
C HIS A 190 3.85 -25.60 4.22
N PRO A 191 5.15 -25.97 4.11
CA PRO A 191 5.70 -27.20 4.70
C PRO A 191 5.54 -27.31 6.22
N GLN A 192 5.43 -26.17 6.93
CA GLN A 192 5.23 -26.14 8.39
C GLN A 192 3.76 -26.33 8.83
N GLY A 193 2.84 -26.59 7.90
CA GLY A 193 1.44 -26.90 8.17
C GLY A 193 0.51 -25.68 8.26
N GLU A 194 -0.68 -25.92 8.81
CA GLU A 194 -1.74 -24.91 8.94
C GLU A 194 -1.33 -23.71 9.84
N GLY A 195 -2.00 -22.57 9.63
CA GLY A 195 -1.75 -21.35 10.41
C GLY A 195 -0.49 -20.60 9.98
N MET A 196 0.07 -20.93 8.82
CA MET A 196 1.13 -20.16 8.18
C MET A 196 0.54 -19.08 7.29
N LEU A 197 1.11 -17.89 7.45
CA LEU A 197 0.81 -16.70 6.68
C LEU A 197 2.04 -16.35 5.85
N GLY A 198 1.83 -15.77 4.68
CA GLY A 198 2.89 -15.24 3.83
C GLY A 198 2.47 -13.98 3.08
N SER A 199 3.45 -13.16 2.73
CA SER A 199 3.34 -11.98 1.88
C SER A 199 4.17 -12.15 0.60
N LYS A 200 3.92 -11.29 -0.40
CA LYS A 200 4.60 -11.34 -1.70
C LYS A 200 6.10 -11.08 -1.62
N ASP A 201 6.53 -10.32 -0.63
CA ASP A 201 7.93 -10.03 -0.33
C ASP A 201 8.69 -11.24 0.29
N GLY A 202 7.99 -12.37 0.48
CA GLY A 202 8.56 -13.62 0.96
C GLY A 202 8.67 -13.73 2.47
N HIS A 203 8.12 -12.80 3.24
CA HIS A 203 8.02 -12.97 4.68
C HIS A 203 6.91 -13.96 5.05
N GLU A 204 7.19 -14.76 6.08
CA GLU A 204 6.32 -15.81 6.57
C GLU A 204 6.13 -15.69 8.07
N TYR A 205 4.91 -15.94 8.53
CA TYR A 205 4.52 -15.76 9.92
C TYR A 205 3.60 -16.88 10.36
N ARG A 206 3.57 -17.15 11.67
CA ARG A 206 2.47 -17.90 12.27
C ARG A 206 1.37 -16.94 12.66
N VAL A 207 0.12 -17.34 12.47
CA VAL A 207 -1.07 -16.56 12.87
C VAL A 207 -0.97 -16.10 14.33
N CYS A 208 -0.48 -16.96 15.24
CA CYS A 208 -0.33 -16.64 16.65
C CYS A 208 0.66 -15.51 16.96
N CYS A 209 1.51 -15.13 16.00
CA CYS A 209 2.50 -14.06 16.15
C CYS A 209 2.04 -12.73 15.55
N ILE A 210 0.90 -12.70 14.84
CA ILE A 210 0.36 -11.50 14.20
C ILE A 210 -0.96 -11.07 14.85
N LEU A 211 -1.90 -11.98 15.12
CA LEU A 211 -3.28 -11.64 15.55
C LEU A 211 -3.48 -11.48 17.07
N SER A 212 -2.51 -10.93 17.80
CA SER A 212 -2.60 -10.77 19.28
C SER A 212 -2.81 -9.33 19.71
#